data_AF-A0A0L7L708-F1
#
_entry.id   AF-A0A0L7L708-F1
#
_cell.length_a   1.000
_cell.length_b   1.000
_cell.length_c   1.000
_cell.angle_alpha   90.00
_cell.angle_beta   90.00
_cell.angle_gamma   90.00
#
_symmetry.space_group_name_H-M   'P 1'
#
loop_
_entity.id
_entity.type
_entity.pdbx_description
1 polymer ?
#
loop_
_entity_poly.entity_id
_entity_poly.type
_entity_poly.pdbx_seq_one_letter_code
_entity_poly.pdbx_strand_id
1 'polypeptide(L)'
;TPYNSTEEAKSAVATGKVYGALHFSTNFSSAMAKRVAEGEVPDDIVEESSISVWLDMTNHQISYYLKSQLHKAYESFTKRAMVACDRNENLVQYL
;
A
#
# COMPACT_ATOMS: atom_id res chain seq x y z
N THR A 1 6.70 13.56 4.98
CA THR A 1 6.63 13.89 6.42
C THR A 1 5.61 12.98 7.07
N PRO A 2 5.93 12.33 8.20
CA PRO A 2 4.95 11.56 8.96
C PRO A 2 3.94 12.49 9.64
N TYR A 3 2.69 12.03 9.76
CA TYR A 3 1.62 12.68 10.54
C TYR A 3 1.32 11.82 11.77
N ASN A 4 0.76 12.41 12.83
CA ASN A 4 0.52 11.70 14.09
C ASN A 4 -0.72 10.80 14.03
N SER A 5 -1.65 11.09 13.11
CA SER A 5 -2.82 10.24 12.87
C SER A 5 -3.21 10.19 11.40
N THR A 6 -3.99 9.17 11.06
CA THR A 6 -4.58 9.01 9.73
C THR A 6 -5.52 10.18 9.40
N GLU A 7 -6.24 10.71 10.38
CA GLU A 7 -7.15 11.84 10.24
C GLU A 7 -6.39 13.12 9.90
N GLU A 8 -5.25 13.36 10.55
CA GLU A 8 -4.37 14.50 10.27
C GLU A 8 -3.83 14.43 8.84
N ALA A 9 -3.37 13.25 8.42
CA ALA A 9 -2.89 13.02 7.07
C ALA A 9 -3.99 13.23 6.01
N LYS A 10 -5.19 12.70 6.25
CA LYS A 10 -6.37 12.92 5.38
C LYS A 10 -6.75 14.40 5.30
N SER A 11 -6.70 15.13 6.42
CA SER A 11 -6.96 16.57 6.45
C SER A 11 -5.94 17.35 5.63
N ALA A 12 -4.66 16.96 5.68
CA ALA A 12 -3.62 17.57 4.86
C ALA A 12 -3.84 17.36 3.35
N VAL A 13 -4.35 16.19 2.95
CA VAL A 13 -4.79 15.94 1.56
C VAL A 13 -5.99 16.82 1.21
N ALA A 14 -7.03 16.82 2.03
CA ALA A 14 -8.27 17.57 1.78
C ALA A 14 -8.07 19.10 1.69
N THR A 15 -7.05 19.62 2.39
CA THR A 15 -6.68 21.05 2.38
C THR A 15 -5.64 21.40 1.32
N GLY A 16 -5.23 20.44 0.47
CA GLY A 16 -4.27 20.66 -0.61
C GLY A 16 -2.83 20.89 -0.15
N LYS A 17 -2.49 20.56 1.12
CA LYS A 17 -1.12 20.67 1.63
C LYS A 17 -0.20 19.60 1.03
N VAL A 18 -0.77 18.44 0.70
CA VAL A 18 -0.08 17.30 0.07
C VAL A 18 -1.00 16.64 -0.96
N TYR A 19 -0.42 15.98 -1.97
CA TYR A 19 -1.19 15.28 -3.01
C TYR A 19 -1.71 13.90 -2.58
N GLY A 20 -1.23 13.36 -1.46
CA GLY A 20 -1.69 12.07 -0.97
C GLY A 20 -1.17 11.71 0.42
N ALA A 21 -1.84 10.75 1.03
CA ALA A 21 -1.50 10.15 2.31
C ALA A 21 -1.47 8.63 2.17
N LEU A 22 -0.47 8.00 2.78
CA LEU A 22 -0.32 6.55 2.86
C LEU A 22 -0.35 6.14 4.33
N HIS A 23 -1.05 5.05 4.62
CA HIS A 23 -1.08 4.44 5.95
C HIS A 23 -0.70 2.97 5.85
N PHE A 24 0.24 2.57 6.70
CA PHE A 24 0.70 1.20 6.90
C PHE A 24 0.23 0.75 8.28
N SER A 25 -0.30 -0.47 8.40
CA SER A 25 -0.53 -1.06 9.71
C SER A 25 0.79 -1.18 10.48
N THR A 26 0.74 -1.12 11.80
CA THR A 26 1.90 -1.40 12.66
C THR A 26 2.44 -2.81 12.46
N ASN A 27 1.57 -3.74 12.04
CA ASN A 27 1.90 -5.14 11.76
C ASN A 27 2.18 -5.39 10.27
N PHE A 28 2.34 -4.35 9.45
CA PHE A 28 2.43 -4.51 7.99
C PHE A 28 3.51 -5.49 7.55
N SER A 29 4.74 -5.37 8.06
CA SER A 29 5.84 -6.23 7.63
C SER A 29 5.64 -7.69 8.00
N SER A 30 5.13 -7.99 9.20
CA SER A 30 4.87 -9.36 9.64
C SER A 30 3.67 -9.96 8.92
N ALA A 31 2.58 -9.22 8.76
CA ALA A 31 1.40 -9.65 8.02
C ALA A 31 1.72 -9.89 6.54
N MET A 32 2.50 -8.99 5.92
CA MET A 32 2.92 -9.14 4.52
C MET A 32 3.80 -10.37 4.32
N ALA A 33 4.74 -10.63 5.24
CA ALA A 33 5.57 -11.82 5.18
C ALA A 33 4.73 -13.11 5.26
N LYS A 34 3.75 -13.16 6.18
CA LYS A 34 2.80 -14.29 6.27
C LYS A 34 1.97 -14.44 4.99
N ARG A 35 1.41 -13.34 4.48
CA ARG A 35 0.58 -13.36 3.27
C ARG A 35 1.34 -13.86 2.05
N VAL A 36 2.58 -13.39 1.86
CA VAL A 36 3.47 -13.88 0.79
C VAL A 36 3.85 -15.35 1.01
N ALA A 37 4.16 -15.74 2.25
CA ALA A 37 4.59 -17.09 2.57
C ALA A 37 3.46 -18.12 2.47
N GLU A 38 2.23 -17.80 2.84
CA GLU A 38 1.13 -18.76 2.96
C GLU A 38 0.13 -18.66 1.80
N GLY A 39 0.02 -17.48 1.17
CA GLY A 39 -0.94 -17.23 0.10
C GLY A 39 -2.35 -17.00 0.65
N GLU A 40 -3.03 -18.07 1.04
CA GLU A 40 -4.34 -18.01 1.68
C GLU A 40 -4.17 -17.72 3.18
N VAL A 41 -4.61 -16.54 3.61
CA VAL A 41 -4.48 -16.04 4.98
C VAL A 41 -5.81 -15.45 5.46
N PRO A 42 -6.06 -15.36 6.77
CA PRO A 42 -7.31 -14.79 7.26
C PRO A 42 -7.40 -13.28 6.98
N ASP A 43 -8.64 -12.75 7.05
CA ASP A 43 -8.96 -11.37 6.65
C ASP A 43 -8.14 -10.31 7.42
N ASP A 44 -7.83 -10.55 8.69
CA ASP A 44 -7.00 -9.63 9.50
C ASP A 44 -5.58 -9.50 8.93
N ILE A 45 -4.97 -10.59 8.48
CA ILE A 45 -3.66 -10.56 7.81
C ILE A 45 -3.75 -9.84 6.47
N VAL A 46 -4.85 -10.00 5.71
CA VAL A 46 -5.08 -9.25 4.47
C VAL A 46 -5.17 -7.75 4.75
N GLU A 47 -5.93 -7.35 5.77
CA GLU A 47 -6.07 -5.95 6.17
C GLU A 47 -4.75 -5.36 6.67
N GLU A 48 -4.04 -6.06 7.56
CA GLU A 48 -2.77 -5.59 8.12
C GLU A 48 -1.65 -5.50 7.08
N SER A 49 -1.65 -6.38 6.08
CA SER A 49 -0.69 -6.37 4.97
C SER A 49 -1.07 -5.41 3.84
N SER A 50 -2.20 -4.69 3.96
CA SER A 50 -2.64 -3.73 2.95
C SER A 50 -2.18 -2.31 3.25
N ILE A 51 -1.88 -1.53 2.20
CA ILE A 51 -1.54 -0.11 2.30
C ILE A 51 -2.78 0.70 1.96
N SER A 52 -3.26 1.51 2.90
CA SER A 52 -4.35 2.45 2.62
C SER A 52 -3.81 3.74 2.00
N VAL A 53 -4.46 4.22 0.94
CA VAL A 53 -4.02 5.39 0.16
C VAL A 53 -5.18 6.36 -0.02
N TRP A 54 -4.95 7.64 0.28
CA TRP A 54 -5.86 8.75 -0.04
C TRP A 54 -5.14 9.74 -0.94
N LEU A 55 -5.76 10.13 -2.04
CA LEU A 55 -5.19 11.07 -3.01
C LEU A 55 -6.07 12.33 -3.11
N ASP A 56 -5.44 13.46 -3.35
CA ASP A 56 -6.14 14.69 -3.73
C ASP A 56 -6.66 14.53 -5.16
N MET A 57 -7.98 14.40 -5.29
CA MET A 57 -8.66 14.18 -6.58
C MET A 57 -9.05 15.47 -7.30
N THR A 58 -8.66 16.66 -6.81
CA THR A 58 -9.01 17.94 -7.48
C THR A 58 -8.37 18.07 -8.86
N ASN A 59 -7.18 17.49 -9.05
CA ASN A 59 -6.54 17.32 -10.35
C ASN A 59 -6.47 15.85 -10.73
N HIS A 60 -7.43 15.41 -11.55
CA HIS A 60 -7.52 14.02 -11.98
C HIS A 60 -6.26 13.53 -12.72
N GLN A 61 -5.60 14.36 -13.54
CA GLN A 61 -4.41 13.93 -14.29
C GLN A 61 -3.26 13.56 -13.32
N ILE A 62 -3.00 14.42 -12.34
CA ILE A 62 -1.98 14.17 -11.31
C ILE A 62 -2.39 12.95 -10.47
N SER A 63 -3.67 12.86 -10.09
CA SER A 63 -4.20 11.76 -9.27
C SER A 63 -4.00 10.40 -9.94
N TYR A 64 -4.36 10.27 -11.22
CA TYR A 64 -4.22 9.04 -11.97
C TYR A 64 -2.75 8.68 -12.19
N TYR A 65 -1.91 9.67 -12.44
CA TYR A 65 -0.46 9.47 -12.52
C TYR A 65 0.08 8.91 -11.20
N LEU A 66 -0.23 9.54 -10.06
CA LEU A 66 0.19 9.07 -8.73
C LEU A 66 -0.30 7.66 -8.43
N LYS A 67 -1.58 7.39 -8.70
CA LYS A 67 -2.16 6.04 -8.55
C LYS A 67 -1.38 4.99 -9.36
N SER A 68 -1.06 5.30 -10.63
CA SER A 68 -0.27 4.39 -11.48
C SER A 68 1.13 4.15 -10.93
N GLN A 69 1.82 5.20 -10.48
CA GLN A 69 3.16 5.06 -9.89
C GLN A 69 3.14 4.25 -8.59
N LEU A 70 2.14 4.47 -7.72
CA LEU A 70 1.97 3.71 -6.49
C LEU A 70 1.71 2.23 -6.76
N HIS A 71 0.85 1.90 -7.73
CA HIS A 71 0.61 0.50 -8.10
C HIS A 71 1.88 -0.17 -8.64
N LYS A 72 2.64 0.50 -9.52
CA LYS A 72 3.91 -0.04 -10.04
C LYS A 72 4.95 -0.25 -8.93
N ALA A 73 5.05 0.69 -8.01
CA ALA A 73 5.95 0.60 -6.87
C ALA A 73 5.55 -0.56 -5.94
N TYR A 74 4.25 -0.72 -5.67
CA TYR A 74 3.72 -1.82 -4.86
C TYR A 74 3.94 -3.17 -5.54
N GLU A 75 3.64 -3.31 -6.83
CA GLU A 75 3.89 -4.54 -7.59
C GLU A 75 5.37 -4.93 -7.56
N SER A 76 6.28 -3.97 -7.79
CA SER A 76 7.73 -4.21 -7.73
C SER A 76 8.20 -4.60 -6.32
N PHE A 77 7.63 -3.99 -5.29
CA PHE A 77 7.89 -4.35 -3.89
C PHE A 77 7.42 -5.78 -3.61
N THR A 78 6.18 -6.13 -3.97
CA THR A 78 5.62 -7.46 -3.71
C THR A 78 6.36 -8.55 -4.48
N LYS A 79 6.76 -8.31 -5.74
CA LYS A 79 7.61 -9.25 -6.50
C LYS A 79 8.91 -9.56 -5.77
N ARG A 80 9.60 -8.53 -5.26
CA ARG A 80 10.82 -8.71 -4.45
C ARG A 80 10.55 -9.47 -3.15
N ALA A 81 9.42 -9.22 -2.50
CA ALA A 81 9.04 -9.96 -1.29
C ALA A 81 8.77 -11.45 -1.61
N MET A 82 8.08 -11.76 -2.71
CA MET A 82 7.85 -13.14 -3.17
C MET A 82 9.16 -13.87 -3.43
N VAL A 83 10.09 -13.24 -4.17
CA VAL A 83 11.41 -13.82 -4.44
C VAL A 83 12.20 -14.05 -3.15
N ALA A 84 12.16 -13.11 -2.21
CA ALA A 84 12.84 -13.26 -0.92
C ALA A 84 12.28 -14.41 -0.06
N CYS A 85 11.02 -14.81 -0.28
CA CYS A 85 10.37 -15.93 0.38
C CYS A 85 10.37 -17.22 -0.48
N ASP A 86 11.19 -17.30 -1.53
CA ASP A 86 11.26 -18.43 -2.46
C ASP A 86 9.88 -18.80 -3.08
N ARG A 87 9.07 -17.77 -3.36
CA ARG A 87 7.77 -17.89 -4.02
C ARG A 87 7.82 -17.37 -5.45
N ASN A 88 6.93 -17.90 -6.29
CA ASN A 88 6.81 -17.48 -7.68
C ASN A 88 6.25 -16.05 -7.78
N GLU A 89 7.06 -15.11 -8.28
CA GLU A 89 6.71 -13.69 -8.42
C GLU A 89 5.55 -13.42 -9.40
N ASN A 90 5.18 -14.37 -10.25
CA ASN A 90 4.04 -14.22 -11.15
C ASN A 90 2.69 -14.32 -10.43
N LEU A 91 2.68 -14.77 -9.16
CA LEU A 91 1.48 -14.84 -8.33
C LEU A 91 1.09 -13.48 -7.72
N VAL A 92 1.89 -12.44 -7.90
CA VAL A 92 1.63 -11.09 -7.34
C VAL A 92 0.30 -10.51 -7.82
N GLN A 93 -0.20 -10.91 -8.98
CA GLN A 93 -1.51 -10.47 -9.48
C GLN A 93 -2.72 -10.96 -8.67
N TYR A 94 -2.51 -11.91 -7.75
CA TYR A 94 -3.54 -12.51 -6.89
C TYR A 94 -3.44 -12.04 -5.42
N LEU A 95 -2.47 -11.17 -5.12
CA LEU A 95 -2.28 -10.51 -3.82
C LEU A 95 -2.80 -9.07 -3.88
#